data_AF-A0AA39N430-F1
#
_entry.id   AF-A0AA39N430-F1
#
_cell.length_a   1.000
_cell.length_b   1.000
_cell.length_c   1.000
_cell.angle_alpha   90.00
_cell.angle_beta   90.00
_cell.angle_gamma   90.00
#
_symmetry.space_group_name_H-M   'P 1'
#
loop_
_entity.id
_entity.type
_entity.pdbx_description
1 polymer ?
#
loop_
_entity_poly.entity_id
_entity_poly.type
_entity_poly.pdbx_seq_one_letter_code
_entity_poly.pdbx_strand_id
1 'polypeptide(L)'
;MTALLKFLFSFSFLVPHLLAQNHTQCVDNGSDWYTSVTGETPCRTYERLRKICNSNYAVGALNPKTPPDTCDDQVADCCCNSIAFGLSMLCLTCQQGIGSSGNGIDAGVGAYQLYLMHGTNSFCTPNTNRSFTNDIQTAVCNNDIKIHHTLYGVFWGDGSWYVRVPLHWFEDIV
;
A
#
# COMPACT_ATOMS: atom_id res chain seq x y z
N MET A 1 51.75 20.63 45.37
CA MET A 1 50.39 20.35 45.87
C MET A 1 49.39 21.08 44.98
N THR A 2 48.20 20.50 44.78
CA THR A 2 46.98 20.97 44.06
C THR A 2 47.07 21.11 42.54
N ALA A 3 46.66 20.10 41.74
CA ALA A 3 45.30 19.66 41.36
C ALA A 3 44.79 20.42 40.10
N LEU A 4 44.91 19.82 38.90
CA LEU A 4 43.90 18.99 38.21
C LEU A 4 42.66 19.77 37.74
N LEU A 5 42.58 20.03 36.43
CA LEU A 5 41.29 20.18 35.75
C LEU A 5 41.40 19.67 34.30
N LYS A 6 41.10 18.38 34.11
CA LYS A 6 40.90 17.79 32.78
C LYS A 6 39.51 18.19 32.31
N PHE A 7 39.42 19.07 31.32
CA PHE A 7 38.16 19.42 30.66
C PHE A 7 37.79 18.28 29.70
N LEU A 8 36.88 17.40 30.12
CA LEU A 8 36.25 16.43 29.25
C LEU A 8 35.10 17.13 28.52
N PHE A 9 35.28 17.44 27.25
CA PHE A 9 34.19 17.81 26.35
C PHE A 9 33.39 16.55 26.00
N SER A 10 32.37 16.22 26.79
CA SER A 10 31.31 15.31 26.35
C SER A 10 30.45 16.04 25.32
N PHE A 11 30.72 15.82 24.04
CA PHE A 11 29.80 16.16 22.96
C PHE A 11 28.66 15.13 22.97
N SER A 12 27.59 15.44 23.70
CA SER A 12 26.33 14.71 23.56
C SER A 12 25.76 15.02 22.17
N PHE A 13 25.99 14.13 21.21
CA PHE A 13 25.26 14.12 19.94
C PHE A 13 23.80 13.77 20.25
N LEU A 14 22.98 14.79 20.50
CA LEU A 14 21.54 14.69 20.32
C LEU A 14 21.30 14.59 18.81
N VAL A 15 21.27 13.35 18.30
CA VAL A 15 20.72 13.08 16.97
C VAL A 15 19.25 13.49 17.05
N PRO A 16 18.79 14.49 16.28
CA PRO A 16 17.37 14.70 16.13
C PRO A 16 16.84 13.47 15.40
N HIS A 17 16.16 12.58 16.12
CA HIS A 17 15.27 11.62 15.50
C HIS A 17 14.17 12.43 14.82
N LEU A 18 14.37 12.77 13.54
CA LEU A 18 13.27 13.05 12.64
C LEU A 18 12.34 11.84 12.75
N LEU A 19 11.20 12.02 13.41
CA LEU A 19 10.10 11.07 13.35
C LEU A 19 9.65 11.04 11.89
N ALA A 20 10.28 10.19 11.08
CA ALA A 20 9.76 9.88 9.77
C ALA A 20 8.34 9.36 9.99
N GLN A 21 7.34 10.05 9.43
CA GLN A 21 5.98 9.53 9.44
C GLN A 21 6.03 8.18 8.72
N ASN A 22 5.74 7.11 9.46
CA ASN A 22 5.68 5.79 8.88
C ASN A 22 4.31 5.63 8.20
N HIS A 23 4.22 6.07 6.95
CA HIS A 23 3.02 5.97 6.11
C HIS A 23 2.59 4.52 5.81
N THR A 24 3.35 3.52 6.27
CA THR A 24 2.93 2.12 6.23
C THR A 24 2.12 1.67 7.44
N GLN A 25 1.97 2.49 8.49
CA GLN A 25 1.15 2.14 9.65
C GLN A 25 -0.29 2.63 9.48
N CYS A 26 -1.25 1.88 10.01
CA CYS A 26 -2.65 2.28 10.03
C CYS A 26 -2.94 3.20 11.21
N VAL A 27 -3.87 4.14 11.02
CA VAL A 27 -4.30 5.06 12.08
C VAL A 27 -5.23 4.37 13.10
N ASP A 28 -5.91 3.31 12.66
CA ASP A 28 -6.80 2.49 13.48
C ASP A 28 -6.69 1.00 13.13
N ASN A 29 -7.46 0.18 13.85
CA ASN A 29 -7.50 -1.27 13.72
C ASN A 29 -8.41 -1.77 12.58
N GLY A 30 -8.92 -0.87 11.73
CA GLY A 30 -9.79 -1.25 10.62
C GLY A 30 -9.13 -2.19 9.62
N SER A 31 -7.81 -2.19 9.53
CA SER A 31 -7.08 -3.10 8.63
C SER A 31 -6.54 -4.36 9.34
N ASP A 32 -6.96 -4.63 10.58
CA ASP A 32 -6.44 -5.76 11.36
C ASP A 32 -6.81 -7.11 10.75
N TRP A 33 -7.96 -7.25 10.09
CA TRP A 33 -8.36 -8.48 9.39
C TRP A 33 -7.35 -8.86 8.28
N TYR A 34 -6.74 -7.86 7.64
CA TYR A 34 -5.71 -8.08 6.63
C TYR A 34 -4.38 -8.42 7.30
N THR A 35 -4.03 -7.63 8.32
CA THR A 35 -2.77 -7.76 9.06
C THR A 35 -2.68 -9.08 9.82
N SER A 36 -3.79 -9.60 10.36
CA SER A 36 -3.83 -10.86 11.09
C SER A 36 -3.53 -12.07 10.21
N VAL A 37 -3.81 -11.97 8.90
CA VAL A 37 -3.57 -13.05 7.92
C VAL A 37 -2.20 -12.91 7.26
N THR A 38 -1.83 -11.69 6.89
CA THR A 38 -0.60 -11.44 6.11
C THR A 38 0.62 -11.14 6.98
N GLY A 39 0.42 -10.74 8.23
CA GLY A 39 1.49 -10.31 9.14
C GLY A 39 1.97 -8.88 8.91
N GLU A 40 1.41 -8.16 7.94
CA GLU A 40 1.77 -6.79 7.60
C GLU A 40 0.53 -5.95 7.27
N THR A 41 0.62 -4.63 7.39
CA THR A 41 -0.48 -3.74 6.99
C THR A 41 -0.65 -3.74 5.46
N PRO A 42 -1.83 -3.38 4.94
CA PRO A 42 -2.02 -3.24 3.48
C PRO A 42 -1.05 -2.26 2.84
N CYS A 43 -0.71 -1.16 3.52
CA CYS A 43 0.29 -0.21 3.05
C CYS A 43 1.69 -0.81 2.97
N ARG A 44 2.08 -1.62 3.96
CA ARG A 44 3.40 -2.27 3.95
C ARG A 44 3.49 -3.30 2.83
N THR A 45 2.44 -4.10 2.61
CA THR A 45 2.38 -5.03 1.48
C THR A 45 2.46 -4.27 0.15
N TYR A 46 1.71 -3.18 -0.01
CA TYR A 46 1.73 -2.36 -1.22
C TYR A 46 3.13 -1.80 -1.52
N GLU A 47 3.79 -1.27 -0.49
CA GLU A 47 5.17 -0.78 -0.59
C GLU A 47 6.12 -1.88 -1.04
N ARG A 48 6.07 -3.05 -0.39
CA ARG A 48 6.94 -4.18 -0.71
C ARG A 48 6.70 -4.72 -2.12
N LEU A 49 5.45 -4.76 -2.58
CA LEU A 49 5.08 -5.16 -3.93
C LEU A 49 5.72 -4.22 -4.96
N ARG A 50 5.56 -2.90 -4.82
CA ARG A 50 6.15 -1.94 -5.75
C ARG A 50 7.68 -1.91 -5.69
N LYS A 51 8.27 -2.17 -4.51
CA LYS A 51 9.72 -2.32 -4.34
C LYS A 51 10.37 -3.45 -5.16
N ILE A 52 9.61 -4.44 -5.60
CA ILE A 52 10.11 -5.48 -6.53
C ILE A 52 10.57 -4.83 -7.86
N CYS A 53 9.81 -3.86 -8.37
CA CYS A 53 10.08 -3.19 -9.65
C CYS A 53 10.79 -1.84 -9.50
N ASN A 54 10.64 -1.20 -8.33
CA ASN A 54 11.21 0.10 -8.02
C ASN A 54 11.75 0.10 -6.58
N SER A 55 13.02 -0.23 -6.41
CA SER A 55 13.65 -0.37 -5.08
C SER A 55 13.63 0.90 -4.22
N ASN A 56 13.43 2.07 -4.84
CA ASN A 56 13.31 3.36 -4.16
C ASN A 56 11.87 3.74 -3.82
N TYR A 57 10.87 2.96 -4.27
CA TYR A 57 9.47 3.24 -3.96
C TYR A 57 9.25 3.24 -2.45
N ALA A 58 8.56 4.25 -1.96
CA ALA A 58 8.12 4.34 -0.57
C ALA A 58 6.70 4.88 -0.57
N VAL A 59 5.83 4.26 0.23
CA VAL A 59 4.45 4.75 0.36
C VAL A 59 4.49 6.08 1.08
N GLY A 60 3.91 7.11 0.47
CA GLY A 60 3.69 8.41 1.08
C GLY A 60 2.31 8.52 1.73
N ALA A 61 1.96 9.74 2.16
CA ALA A 61 0.57 10.06 2.47
C ALA A 61 -0.27 10.00 1.19
N LEU A 62 -1.22 9.06 1.13
CA LEU A 62 -2.06 8.83 -0.03
C LEU A 62 -3.15 9.90 -0.17
N ASN A 63 -3.53 10.17 -1.42
CA ASN A 63 -4.55 11.16 -1.73
C ASN A 63 -5.96 10.59 -1.45
N PRO A 64 -6.79 11.26 -0.62
CA PRO A 64 -8.17 10.83 -0.40
C PRO A 64 -9.06 10.93 -1.64
N LYS A 65 -8.64 11.68 -2.68
CA LYS A 65 -9.31 11.70 -3.99
C LYS A 65 -8.89 10.45 -4.76
N THR A 66 -9.80 9.51 -4.93
CA THR A 66 -9.53 8.23 -5.57
C THR A 66 -9.33 8.35 -7.09
N PRO A 67 -8.38 7.61 -7.70
CA PRO A 67 -7.51 6.63 -7.05
C PRO A 67 -6.42 7.29 -6.17
N PRO A 68 -6.03 6.67 -5.05
CA PRO A 68 -5.11 7.27 -4.08
C PRO A 68 -3.66 7.38 -4.54
N ASP A 69 -3.30 6.53 -5.50
CA ASP A 69 -1.99 6.43 -6.15
C ASP A 69 -2.24 6.16 -7.64
N THR A 70 -1.16 6.06 -8.42
CA THR A 70 -1.15 5.70 -9.83
C THR A 70 0.01 4.75 -10.11
N CYS A 71 -0.12 3.89 -11.11
CA CYS A 71 0.98 3.03 -11.54
C CYS A 71 1.94 3.81 -12.45
N ASP A 72 2.92 4.47 -11.84
CA ASP A 72 3.91 5.33 -12.49
C ASP A 72 5.34 4.76 -12.50
N ASP A 73 5.51 3.51 -12.07
CA ASP A 73 6.81 2.85 -12.10
C ASP A 73 7.31 2.65 -13.53
N GLN A 74 8.63 2.81 -13.72
CA GLN A 74 9.29 2.53 -15.00
C GLN A 74 9.07 1.08 -15.46
N VAL A 75 9.01 0.13 -14.51
CA VAL A 75 8.65 -1.26 -14.73
C VAL A 75 7.28 -1.49 -14.11
N ALA A 76 6.25 -1.46 -14.94
CA ALA A 76 4.86 -1.39 -14.48
C ALA A 76 4.30 -2.74 -13.99
N ASP A 77 4.97 -3.88 -14.23
CA ASP A 77 4.50 -5.22 -13.88
C ASP A 77 4.04 -5.36 -12.41
N CYS A 78 4.70 -4.65 -11.47
CA CYS A 78 4.36 -4.70 -10.05
C CYS A 78 3.12 -3.88 -9.67
N CYS A 79 2.78 -2.85 -10.43
CA CYS A 79 1.67 -1.95 -10.12
C CYS A 79 0.52 -2.01 -11.12
N CYS A 80 0.73 -2.50 -12.34
CA CYS A 80 -0.22 -2.47 -13.44
C CYS A 80 -1.21 -3.64 -13.36
N ASN A 81 -1.89 -3.76 -12.23
CA ASN A 81 -2.80 -4.85 -11.97
C ASN A 81 -3.85 -4.49 -10.92
N SER A 82 -4.95 -5.25 -10.91
CA SER A 82 -6.06 -4.97 -9.99
C SER A 82 -5.72 -5.23 -8.53
N ILE A 83 -4.75 -6.12 -8.25
CA ILE A 83 -4.31 -6.44 -6.88
C ILE A 83 -3.58 -5.24 -6.28
N ALA A 84 -2.64 -4.65 -7.02
CA ALA A 84 -1.92 -3.45 -6.61
C ALA A 84 -2.86 -2.25 -6.43
N PHE A 85 -3.83 -2.06 -7.33
CA PHE A 85 -4.89 -1.07 -7.15
C PHE A 85 -5.68 -1.31 -5.86
N GLY A 86 -6.14 -2.54 -5.61
CA GLY A 86 -6.86 -2.88 -4.37
C GLY A 86 -6.01 -2.66 -3.11
N LEU A 87 -4.73 -3.00 -3.15
CA LEU A 87 -3.78 -2.73 -2.06
C LEU A 87 -3.61 -1.22 -1.82
N SER A 88 -3.58 -0.40 -2.87
CA SER A 88 -3.52 1.07 -2.72
C SER A 88 -4.79 1.64 -2.06
N MET A 89 -5.97 1.11 -2.41
CA MET A 89 -7.26 1.50 -1.80
C MET A 89 -7.37 1.06 -0.34
N LEU A 90 -6.87 -0.13 -0.01
CA LEU A 90 -6.76 -0.60 1.37
C LEU A 90 -5.73 0.19 2.15
N CYS A 91 -4.62 0.58 1.53
CA CYS A 91 -3.65 1.45 2.16
C CYS A 91 -4.25 2.84 2.45
N LEU A 92 -5.03 3.41 1.53
CA LEU A 92 -5.74 4.67 1.78
C LEU A 92 -6.68 4.51 3.00
N THR A 93 -7.47 3.45 3.04
CA THR A 93 -8.34 3.14 4.17
C THR A 93 -7.56 2.98 5.48
N CYS A 94 -6.41 2.32 5.45
CA CYS A 94 -5.49 2.16 6.58
C CYS A 94 -4.95 3.52 7.09
N GLN A 95 -4.56 4.42 6.18
CA GLN A 95 -4.02 5.74 6.55
C GLN A 95 -5.09 6.71 7.07
N GLN A 96 -6.31 6.67 6.51
CA GLN A 96 -7.40 7.58 6.86
C GLN A 96 -8.26 7.05 8.02
N GLY A 97 -8.24 5.73 8.24
CA GLY A 97 -9.10 5.04 9.19
C GLY A 97 -10.50 4.79 8.63
N ILE A 98 -11.19 3.84 9.25
CA ILE A 98 -12.59 3.49 8.92
C ILE A 98 -13.61 4.23 9.78
N GLY A 99 -13.15 4.88 10.85
CA GLY A 99 -14.01 5.58 11.80
C GLY A 99 -15.10 4.68 12.39
N SER A 100 -16.20 5.27 12.86
CA SER A 100 -17.30 4.53 13.50
C SER A 100 -18.26 3.85 12.52
N SER A 101 -18.15 4.09 11.21
CA SER A 101 -19.07 3.53 10.20
C SER A 101 -18.73 2.09 9.81
N GLY A 102 -17.49 1.64 10.07
CA GLY A 102 -17.00 0.32 9.67
C GLY A 102 -16.75 0.17 8.16
N ASN A 103 -16.91 1.24 7.38
CA ASN A 103 -16.68 1.24 5.94
C ASN A 103 -15.30 1.83 5.62
N GLY A 104 -14.61 1.26 4.65
CA GLY A 104 -13.41 1.86 4.10
C GLY A 104 -13.73 2.95 3.08
N ILE A 105 -12.71 3.39 2.35
CA ILE A 105 -12.88 4.42 1.31
C ILE A 105 -13.16 3.74 -0.03
N ASP A 106 -14.33 4.04 -0.58
CA ASP A 106 -14.76 3.57 -1.90
C ASP A 106 -14.19 4.45 -3.02
N ALA A 107 -14.11 3.89 -4.23
CA ALA A 107 -13.77 4.62 -5.44
C ALA A 107 -14.86 4.46 -6.50
N GLY A 108 -15.20 5.56 -7.18
CA GLY A 108 -16.20 5.56 -8.24
C GLY A 108 -15.76 4.83 -9.51
N VAL A 109 -16.72 4.65 -10.43
CA VAL A 109 -16.50 4.14 -11.78
C VAL A 109 -15.32 4.86 -12.44
N GLY A 110 -14.44 4.10 -13.09
CA GLY A 110 -13.27 4.64 -13.79
C GLY A 110 -12.00 4.77 -12.93
N ALA A 111 -12.08 4.59 -11.60
CA ALA A 111 -10.93 4.81 -10.71
C ALA A 111 -9.74 3.89 -11.03
N TYR A 112 -10.00 2.61 -11.31
CA TYR A 112 -8.96 1.69 -11.74
C TYR A 112 -8.34 2.10 -13.08
N GLN A 113 -9.15 2.54 -14.05
CA GLN A 113 -8.63 3.01 -15.33
C GLN A 113 -7.76 4.27 -15.14
N LEU A 114 -8.15 5.20 -14.28
CA LEU A 114 -7.33 6.37 -13.93
C LEU A 114 -6.00 5.95 -13.27
N TYR A 115 -6.04 4.95 -12.38
CA TYR A 115 -4.85 4.39 -11.73
C TYR A 115 -3.87 3.80 -12.77
N LEU A 116 -4.39 3.10 -13.78
CA LEU A 116 -3.59 2.49 -14.85
C LEU A 116 -3.05 3.51 -15.86
N MET A 117 -3.77 4.62 -16.09
CA MET A 117 -3.38 5.64 -17.08
C MET A 117 -2.22 6.51 -16.60
N HIS A 118 -2.09 6.72 -15.29
CA HIS A 118 -1.09 7.63 -14.70
C HIS A 118 -1.00 8.97 -15.44
N GLY A 119 -2.14 9.62 -15.68
CA GLY A 119 -2.20 10.91 -16.38
C GLY A 119 -1.83 10.87 -17.88
N THR A 120 -1.61 9.69 -18.44
CA THR A 120 -1.45 9.48 -19.90
C THR A 120 -2.79 9.08 -20.55
N ASN A 121 -2.80 8.92 -21.87
CA ASN A 121 -3.98 8.45 -22.62
C ASN A 121 -3.96 6.93 -22.90
N SER A 122 -3.05 6.19 -22.25
CA SER A 122 -2.87 4.76 -22.44
C SER A 122 -2.74 4.04 -21.11
N PHE A 123 -3.25 2.82 -21.02
CA PHE A 123 -2.99 1.99 -19.84
C PHE A 123 -1.53 1.55 -19.81
N CYS A 124 -0.98 1.45 -18.62
CA CYS A 124 0.28 0.75 -18.39
C CYS A 124 0.20 -0.71 -18.93
N THR A 125 1.36 -1.30 -19.20
CA THR A 125 1.48 -2.67 -19.68
C THR A 125 2.63 -3.40 -18.97
N PRO A 126 2.51 -4.71 -18.74
CA PRO A 126 1.34 -5.56 -18.98
C PRO A 126 0.24 -5.33 -17.92
N ASN A 127 -1.01 -5.19 -18.37
CA ASN A 127 -2.17 -5.09 -17.47
C ASN A 127 -2.69 -6.50 -17.16
N THR A 128 -2.68 -6.87 -15.88
CA THR A 128 -3.24 -8.14 -15.40
C THR A 128 -4.33 -7.89 -14.36
N ASN A 129 -5.46 -8.57 -14.49
CA ASN A 129 -6.53 -8.48 -13.49
C ASN A 129 -6.60 -9.80 -12.73
N ARG A 130 -6.89 -9.73 -11.43
CA ARG A 130 -6.99 -10.89 -10.53
C ARG A 130 -5.74 -11.76 -10.44
N SER A 131 -4.60 -11.25 -10.91
CA SER A 131 -3.36 -12.00 -11.03
C SER A 131 -2.17 -11.04 -11.15
N PHE A 132 -0.97 -11.61 -11.09
CA PHE A 132 0.27 -10.98 -11.51
C PHE A 132 0.79 -11.68 -12.77
N THR A 133 1.77 -11.07 -13.43
CA THR A 133 2.61 -11.82 -14.38
C THR A 133 3.37 -12.93 -13.65
N ASN A 134 3.81 -13.97 -14.37
CA ASN A 134 4.50 -15.10 -13.76
C ASN A 134 5.77 -14.68 -13.00
N ASP A 135 6.52 -13.74 -13.55
CA ASP A 135 7.76 -13.23 -12.94
C ASP A 135 7.46 -12.49 -11.63
N ILE A 136 6.43 -11.64 -11.62
CA ILE A 136 6.00 -10.94 -10.40
C ILE A 136 5.39 -11.89 -9.38
N GLN A 137 4.58 -12.88 -9.79
CA GLN A 137 4.05 -13.89 -8.88
C GLN A 137 5.17 -14.70 -8.21
N THR A 138 6.22 -15.02 -8.97
CA THR A 138 7.43 -15.70 -8.47
C THR A 138 8.19 -14.79 -7.51
N ALA A 139 8.36 -13.51 -7.84
CA ALA A 139 9.03 -12.54 -6.98
C ALA A 139 8.28 -12.29 -5.67
N VAL A 140 6.94 -12.18 -5.70
CA VAL A 140 6.08 -12.07 -4.50
C VAL A 140 6.31 -13.27 -3.57
N CYS A 141 6.35 -14.49 -4.13
CA CYS A 141 6.65 -15.70 -3.38
C CYS A 141 8.07 -15.69 -2.78
N ASN A 142 9.09 -15.39 -3.58
CA ASN A 142 10.49 -15.40 -3.15
C ASN A 142 10.80 -14.33 -2.09
N ASN A 143 10.04 -13.24 -2.06
CA ASN A 143 10.20 -12.17 -1.10
C ASN A 143 9.31 -12.36 0.15
N ASP A 144 8.56 -13.45 0.29
CA ASP A 144 7.57 -13.66 1.37
C ASP A 144 6.62 -12.45 1.54
N ILE A 145 6.05 -12.01 0.41
CA ILE A 145 4.99 -10.99 0.39
C ILE A 145 3.65 -11.72 0.36
N LYS A 146 2.93 -11.65 1.49
CA LYS A 146 1.62 -12.31 1.63
C LYS A 146 0.52 -11.36 1.21
N ILE A 147 -0.31 -11.80 0.27
CA ILE A 147 -1.45 -11.04 -0.24
C ILE A 147 -2.71 -11.82 0.11
N HIS A 148 -3.66 -11.15 0.77
CA HIS A 148 -4.92 -11.77 1.14
C HIS A 148 -5.67 -12.27 -0.12
N HIS A 149 -6.09 -13.54 -0.10
CA HIS A 149 -6.67 -14.23 -1.27
C HIS A 149 -7.84 -13.48 -1.91
N THR A 150 -8.65 -12.76 -1.12
CA THR A 150 -9.77 -11.93 -1.61
C THR A 150 -9.34 -10.93 -2.70
N LEU A 151 -8.11 -10.40 -2.67
CA LEU A 151 -7.62 -9.48 -3.70
C LEU A 151 -7.42 -10.15 -5.07
N TYR A 152 -7.28 -11.48 -5.11
CA TYR A 152 -7.28 -12.25 -6.35
C TYR A 152 -8.71 -12.49 -6.88
N GLY A 153 -9.75 -12.31 -6.06
CA GLY A 153 -11.15 -12.44 -6.48
C GLY A 153 -11.81 -11.09 -6.82
N VAL A 154 -11.51 -10.04 -6.06
CA VAL A 154 -12.14 -8.72 -6.16
C VAL A 154 -11.63 -7.97 -7.40
N PHE A 155 -12.52 -7.75 -8.35
CA PHE A 155 -12.28 -6.92 -9.53
C PHE A 155 -13.61 -6.46 -10.12
N TRP A 156 -13.80 -5.15 -10.15
CA TRP A 156 -14.97 -4.49 -10.73
C TRP A 156 -14.62 -4.04 -12.15
N GLY A 157 -15.34 -4.56 -13.16
CA GLY A 157 -15.03 -4.30 -14.57
C GLY A 157 -15.19 -2.84 -14.98
N ASP A 158 -16.04 -2.09 -14.27
CA ASP A 158 -16.21 -0.64 -14.43
C ASP A 158 -15.10 0.18 -13.72
N GLY A 159 -14.17 -0.50 -13.05
CA GLY A 159 -13.05 0.09 -12.32
C GLY A 159 -13.40 0.76 -11.00
N SER A 160 -14.62 0.55 -10.49
CA SER A 160 -14.98 0.96 -9.14
C SER A 160 -14.23 0.16 -8.07
N TRP A 161 -14.31 0.62 -6.82
CA TRP A 161 -13.83 -0.10 -5.65
C TRP A 161 -14.81 0.11 -4.51
N TYR A 162 -15.22 -0.99 -3.87
CA TYR A 162 -16.05 -0.95 -2.68
C TYR A 162 -15.39 -1.73 -1.56
N VAL A 163 -15.32 -1.13 -0.37
CA VAL A 163 -14.73 -1.78 0.80
C VAL A 163 -15.62 -1.59 2.03
N ARG A 164 -16.22 -2.70 2.44
CA ARG A 164 -16.70 -2.92 3.81
C ARG A 164 -15.66 -3.74 4.54
N VAL A 165 -15.33 -3.34 5.77
CA VAL A 165 -14.33 -4.01 6.59
C VAL A 165 -15.03 -4.88 7.64
N PRO A 166 -14.61 -6.15 7.83
CA PRO A 166 -13.62 -6.89 7.05
C PRO A 166 -14.13 -7.23 5.65
N LEU A 167 -13.22 -7.33 4.67
CA LEU A 167 -13.53 -7.61 3.25
C LEU A 167 -14.15 -9.00 2.99
N HIS A 168 -14.30 -9.84 4.03
CA HIS A 168 -14.86 -11.19 3.93
C HIS A 168 -16.35 -11.20 3.53
N TRP A 169 -17.11 -10.13 3.79
CA TRP A 169 -18.56 -10.11 3.57
C TRP A 169 -19.00 -9.91 2.10
N PHE A 170 -18.09 -9.95 1.12
CA PHE A 170 -18.43 -9.76 -0.30
C PHE A 170 -18.58 -11.06 -1.10
N GLU A 171 -18.38 -12.23 -0.48
CA GLU A 171 -18.68 -13.52 -1.13
C GLU A 171 -20.19 -13.69 -1.42
N ASP A 172 -21.05 -12.83 -0.87
CA ASP A 172 -22.52 -12.88 -1.04
C ASP A 172 -23.10 -11.85 -2.04
N ILE A 173 -22.28 -11.07 -2.77
CA ILE A 173 -22.76 -10.00 -3.69
C ILE A 173 -22.23 -10.16 -5.13
N VAL A 174 -21.78 -11.36 -5.52
CA VAL A 174 -21.48 -11.69 -6.93
C VAL A 174 -22.24 -12.93 -7.37
#